data_AF-A0A4R1UIJ3-F1
#
_entry.id   AF-A0A4R1UIJ3-F1
#
_cell.length_a   1.000
_cell.length_b   1.000
_cell.length_c   1.000
_cell.angle_alpha   90.00
_cell.angle_beta   90.00
_cell.angle_gamma   90.00
#
_symmetry.space_group_name_H-M   'P 1'
#
loop_
_entity.id
_entity.type
_entity.pdbx_description
1 polymer ?
#
loop_
_entity_poly.entity_id
_entity_poly.type
_entity_poly.pdbx_seq_one_letter_code
_entity_poly.pdbx_strand_id
1 'polypeptide(L)'
;MAEPRYEAVVMGASAGGLQALKSLLSALPESFRLPIAIVQHVDASAKSYLAEILSRDCKLAVTEAEDKADFRSGTVYLAPTGYHLLIEPDCSLSLSVDEKVNYCRPAIDPLFESAANAFGPTLIGVVLTGANQDGARGLQHIRTRGGCAIVQDPESAESRFMPRAALDAGPVDHIVPLSEIAPLLGALEGQTLPTTGSKKAGAKGGLK
;
A
#
# COMPACT_ATOMS: atom_id res chain seq x y z
N MET A 1 -11.44 20.04 -15.33
CA MET A 1 -10.96 19.37 -14.10
C MET A 1 -9.88 18.40 -14.53
N ALA A 2 -8.72 18.37 -13.87
CA ALA A 2 -7.68 17.39 -14.19
C ALA A 2 -8.27 15.98 -14.01
N GLU A 3 -7.94 15.06 -14.91
CA GLU A 3 -8.41 13.69 -14.78
C GLU A 3 -7.76 13.05 -13.54
N PRO A 4 -8.51 12.28 -12.73
CA PRO A 4 -7.98 11.71 -11.51
C PRO A 4 -6.83 10.76 -11.82
N ARG A 5 -5.82 10.73 -10.94
CA ARG A 5 -4.64 9.87 -11.02
C ARG A 5 -4.44 9.21 -9.65
N TYR A 6 -3.62 8.18 -9.59
CA TYR A 6 -3.22 7.66 -8.28
C TYR A 6 -2.43 8.72 -7.51
N GLU A 7 -2.64 8.78 -6.20
CA GLU A 7 -2.09 9.80 -5.30
C GLU A 7 -1.20 9.21 -4.22
N ALA A 8 -1.29 7.89 -3.95
CA ALA A 8 -0.54 7.23 -2.90
C ALA A 8 -0.37 5.73 -3.13
N VAL A 9 0.66 5.16 -2.51
CA VAL A 9 0.87 3.72 -2.40
C VAL A 9 1.00 3.31 -0.94
N VAL A 10 0.33 2.24 -0.54
CA VAL A 10 0.57 1.56 0.75
C VAL A 10 1.04 0.14 0.53
N MET A 11 2.02 -0.31 1.32
CA MET A 11 2.61 -1.65 1.17
C MET A 11 2.69 -2.39 2.51
N GLY A 12 2.47 -3.71 2.46
CA GLY A 12 2.57 -4.60 3.60
C GLY A 12 3.53 -5.77 3.32
N ALA A 13 4.46 -6.02 4.23
CA ALA A 13 5.46 -7.08 4.12
C ALA A 13 5.78 -7.72 5.49
N SER A 14 6.25 -8.97 5.48
CA SER A 14 6.62 -9.70 6.71
C SER A 14 7.84 -10.60 6.47
N ALA A 15 7.77 -11.92 6.66
CA ALA A 15 8.85 -12.86 6.35
C ALA A 15 9.32 -12.72 4.87
N GLY A 16 10.63 -12.54 4.67
CA GLY A 16 11.24 -12.19 3.38
C GLY A 16 11.08 -10.73 2.94
N GLY A 17 10.35 -9.93 3.71
CA GLY A 17 9.94 -8.57 3.34
C GLY A 17 11.10 -7.59 3.20
N LEU A 18 12.15 -7.68 4.03
CA LEU A 18 13.33 -6.83 3.90
C LEU A 18 13.97 -6.94 2.51
N GLN A 19 14.18 -8.17 2.01
CA GLN A 19 14.79 -8.38 0.70
C GLN A 19 13.83 -8.02 -0.44
N ALA A 20 12.54 -8.26 -0.25
CA ALA A 20 11.52 -7.85 -1.21
C ALA A 20 11.46 -6.32 -1.36
N LEU A 21 11.38 -5.60 -0.25
CA LEU A 21 11.37 -4.14 -0.19
C LEU A 21 12.66 -3.55 -0.77
N LYS A 22 13.81 -4.11 -0.42
CA LYS A 22 15.10 -3.66 -0.97
C LYS A 22 15.11 -3.76 -2.50
N SER A 23 14.72 -4.91 -3.04
CA SER A 23 14.68 -5.17 -4.48
C SER A 23 13.68 -4.27 -5.20
N LEU A 24 12.48 -4.09 -4.64
CA LEU A 24 11.43 -3.25 -5.20
C LEU A 24 11.82 -1.78 -5.19
N LEU A 25 12.22 -1.24 -4.03
CA LEU A 25 12.51 0.19 -3.87
C LEU A 25 13.74 0.63 -4.66
N SER A 26 14.77 -0.23 -4.78
CA SER A 26 15.94 0.07 -5.62
C SER A 26 15.63 0.10 -7.12
N ALA A 27 14.56 -0.57 -7.56
CA ALA A 27 14.10 -0.56 -8.94
C ALA A 27 13.25 0.68 -9.29
N LEU A 28 12.76 1.43 -8.29
CA LEU A 28 12.02 2.66 -8.53
C LEU A 28 12.94 3.77 -9.04
N PRO A 29 12.54 4.52 -10.09
CA PRO A 29 13.33 5.65 -10.56
C PRO A 29 13.23 6.85 -9.59
N GLU A 30 14.24 7.72 -9.60
CA GLU A 30 14.23 8.97 -8.82
C GLU A 30 13.08 9.91 -9.21
N SER A 31 12.54 9.75 -10.42
CA SER A 31 11.39 10.51 -10.91
C SER A 31 10.06 10.04 -10.34
N PHE A 32 9.99 8.91 -9.64
CA PHE A 32 8.77 8.41 -9.02
C PHE A 32 8.31 9.39 -7.93
N ARG A 33 7.04 9.79 -7.99
CA ARG A 33 6.43 10.87 -7.20
C ARG A 33 5.37 10.41 -6.23
N LEU A 34 4.74 9.24 -6.39
CA LEU A 34 3.76 8.81 -5.41
C LEU A 34 4.41 8.63 -4.03
N PRO A 35 3.84 9.19 -2.95
CA PRO A 35 4.26 8.87 -1.60
C PRO A 35 3.96 7.39 -1.30
N ILE A 36 4.86 6.73 -0.56
CA ILE A 36 4.73 5.31 -0.22
C ILE A 36 4.74 5.16 1.31
N ALA A 37 3.72 4.53 1.89
CA ALA A 37 3.74 4.14 3.31
C ALA A 37 3.84 2.61 3.43
N ILE A 38 4.71 2.12 4.29
CA ILE A 38 5.08 0.71 4.36
C ILE A 38 4.98 0.21 5.80
N VAL A 39 4.25 -0.88 5.98
CA VAL A 39 4.32 -1.70 7.19
C VAL A 39 5.15 -2.94 6.88
N GLN A 40 6.27 -3.07 7.58
CA GLN A 40 7.05 -4.30 7.66
C GLN A 40 6.86 -4.87 9.06
N HIS A 41 6.38 -6.10 9.18
CA HIS A 41 6.38 -6.78 10.48
C HIS A 41 7.83 -6.96 10.95
N VAL A 42 8.12 -6.36 12.10
CA VAL A 42 9.39 -6.46 12.81
C VAL A 42 9.13 -6.89 14.25
N ASP A 43 10.15 -7.46 14.89
CA ASP A 43 10.07 -7.78 16.32
C ASP A 43 9.91 -6.48 17.14
N ALA A 44 8.91 -6.44 18.02
CA ALA A 44 8.56 -5.25 18.78
C ALA A 44 9.63 -4.82 19.81
N SER A 45 10.59 -5.69 20.13
CA SER A 45 11.68 -5.40 21.07
C SER A 45 12.95 -4.89 20.38
N ALA A 46 13.00 -4.94 19.04
CA ALA A 46 14.16 -4.53 18.28
C ALA A 46 14.07 -3.06 17.86
N LYS A 47 15.16 -2.32 18.04
CA LYS A 47 15.33 -1.04 17.35
C LYS A 47 15.37 -1.32 15.85
N SER A 48 14.46 -0.69 15.10
CA SER A 48 14.41 -0.82 13.65
C SER A 48 15.47 0.08 13.00
N TYR A 49 16.32 -0.51 12.17
CA TYR A 49 17.25 0.20 11.29
C TYR A 49 16.75 0.15 9.83
N LEU A 50 15.47 -0.15 9.64
CA LEU A 50 14.90 -0.51 8.33
C LEU A 50 14.97 0.66 7.34
N ALA A 51 14.62 1.87 7.78
CA ALA A 51 14.71 3.06 6.93
C ALA A 51 16.14 3.31 6.46
N GLU A 52 17.13 3.18 7.36
CA GLU A 52 18.56 3.38 7.05
C GLU A 52 19.14 2.28 6.16
N ILE A 53 18.60 1.06 6.24
CA ILE A 53 19.01 -0.05 5.36
C ILE A 53 18.43 0.17 3.96
N LEU A 54 17.14 0.51 3.87
CA LEU A 54 16.45 0.70 2.60
C LEU A 54 16.92 1.98 1.87
N SER A 55 17.30 3.03 2.61
CA SER A 55 17.77 4.29 2.02
C SER A 55 19.09 4.16 1.24
N ARG A 56 19.91 3.13 1.50
CA ARG A 56 21.22 2.96 0.85
C ARG A 56 21.12 2.74 -0.66
N ASP A 57 20.09 2.01 -1.06
CA ASP A 57 19.91 1.54 -2.44
C ASP A 57 18.63 2.11 -3.08
N CYS A 58 17.81 2.85 -2.33
CA CYS A 58 16.62 3.54 -2.82
C CYS A 58 16.97 4.96 -3.28
N LYS A 59 16.47 5.36 -4.46
CA LYS A 59 16.65 6.72 -4.99
C LYS A 59 15.69 7.74 -4.37
N LEU A 60 14.59 7.27 -3.77
CA LEU A 60 13.63 8.10 -3.07
C LEU A 60 14.10 8.36 -1.64
N ALA A 61 13.63 9.45 -1.04
CA ALA A 61 13.84 9.68 0.38
C ALA A 61 13.15 8.55 1.16
N VAL A 62 13.86 7.91 2.09
CA VAL A 62 13.30 6.87 2.97
C VAL A 62 13.44 7.32 4.41
N THR A 63 12.32 7.38 5.12
CA THR A 63 12.26 7.83 6.52
C THR A 63 11.32 6.95 7.33
N GLU A 64 11.52 6.93 8.65
CA GLU A 64 10.48 6.48 9.57
C GLU A 64 9.35 7.53 9.62
N ALA A 65 8.11 7.10 9.78
CA ALA A 65 6.96 7.98 9.87
C ALA A 65 6.93 8.69 11.24
N GLU A 66 6.67 10.00 11.20
CA GLU A 66 6.48 10.84 12.39
C GLU A 66 5.00 11.20 12.53
N ASP A 67 4.51 11.28 13.77
CA ASP A 67 3.12 11.66 14.05
C ASP A 67 2.82 13.06 13.49
N LYS A 68 1.70 13.18 12.76
CA LYS A 68 1.19 14.38 12.09
C LYS A 68 2.09 14.94 10.99
N ALA A 69 3.07 14.18 10.52
CA ALA A 69 3.86 14.58 9.36
C ALA A 69 3.01 14.51 8.08
N ASP A 70 3.24 15.44 7.15
CA ASP A 70 2.62 15.38 5.83
C ASP A 70 3.09 14.11 5.08
N PHE A 71 2.17 13.45 4.38
CA PHE A 71 2.51 12.32 3.51
C PHE A 71 2.97 12.82 2.12
N ARG A 72 4.27 13.12 2.01
CA ARG A 72 4.85 13.89 0.89
C ARG A 72 5.25 13.02 -0.29
N SER A 73 4.97 13.51 -1.50
CA SER A 73 5.40 12.91 -2.77
C SER A 73 6.89 12.58 -2.82
N GLY A 74 7.24 11.49 -3.49
CA GLY A 74 8.63 11.04 -3.71
C GLY A 74 9.33 10.57 -2.43
N THR A 75 8.57 10.25 -1.37
CA THR A 75 9.09 9.82 -0.08
C THR A 75 8.46 8.48 0.32
N VAL A 76 9.30 7.62 0.89
CA VAL A 76 8.94 6.33 1.47
C VAL A 76 8.94 6.45 2.98
N TYR A 77 7.82 6.12 3.60
CA TYR A 77 7.57 6.19 5.04
C TYR A 77 7.42 4.80 5.62
N LEU A 78 8.24 4.49 6.62
CA LEU A 78 8.22 3.21 7.32
C LEU A 78 7.44 3.37 8.63
N ALA A 79 6.52 2.46 8.89
CA ALA A 79 5.83 2.41 10.17
C ALA A 79 6.84 2.16 11.31
N PRO A 80 6.87 3.01 12.36
CA PRO A 80 7.74 2.81 13.51
C PRO A 80 7.33 1.57 14.31
N THR A 81 8.31 0.98 14.98
CA THR A 81 8.05 -0.19 15.85
C THR A 81 7.18 0.22 17.04
N GLY A 82 6.18 -0.60 17.39
CA GLY A 82 5.34 -0.36 18.54
C GLY A 82 4.16 0.58 18.31
N TYR A 83 3.97 1.10 17.10
CA TYR A 83 2.82 1.91 16.69
C TYR A 83 2.14 1.34 15.45
N HIS A 84 0.83 1.55 15.31
CA HIS A 84 0.17 1.46 14.02
C HIS A 84 0.40 2.76 13.25
N LEU A 85 0.84 2.65 12.01
CA LEU A 85 0.88 3.77 11.08
C LEU A 85 -0.49 3.89 10.40
N LEU A 86 -1.08 5.07 10.45
CA LEU A 86 -2.35 5.39 9.82
C LEU A 86 -2.19 6.61 8.91
N ILE A 87 -3.14 6.79 8.00
CA ILE A 87 -3.28 8.02 7.19
C ILE A 87 -4.63 8.67 7.49
N GLU A 88 -4.59 9.91 7.93
CA GLU A 88 -5.77 10.70 8.27
C GLU A 88 -6.49 11.24 7.01
N PRO A 89 -7.76 11.66 7.10
CA PRO A 89 -8.51 12.21 5.96
C PRO A 89 -7.89 13.46 5.33
N ASP A 90 -7.06 14.20 6.07
CA ASP A 90 -6.30 15.34 5.55
C ASP A 90 -4.95 14.95 4.93
N CYS A 91 -4.71 13.64 4.75
CA CYS A 91 -3.48 13.03 4.23
C CYS A 91 -2.24 13.23 5.11
N SER A 92 -2.41 13.58 6.39
CA SER A 92 -1.33 13.50 7.38
C SER A 92 -1.13 12.06 7.87
N LEU A 93 0.09 11.74 8.27
CA LEU A 93 0.41 10.47 8.93
C LEU A 93 0.06 10.56 10.42
N SER A 94 -0.45 9.47 11.01
CA SER A 94 -0.64 9.40 12.46
C SER A 94 -0.16 8.08 13.04
N LEU A 95 0.25 8.13 14.31
CA LEU A 95 0.76 6.97 15.04
C LEU A 95 -0.18 6.59 16.17
N SER A 96 -0.74 5.38 16.11
CA SER A 96 -1.65 4.86 17.12
C SER A 96 -1.02 3.77 17.99
N VAL A 97 -1.38 3.74 19.27
CA VAL A 97 -1.05 2.67 20.23
C VAL A 97 -2.26 1.78 20.56
N ASP A 98 -3.26 1.76 19.69
CA ASP A 98 -4.42 0.87 19.79
C ASP A 98 -4.01 -0.61 19.88
N GLU A 99 -4.98 -1.45 20.23
CA GLU A 99 -4.78 -2.89 20.40
C GLU A 99 -4.13 -3.52 19.18
N LYS A 100 -3.24 -4.50 19.43
CA LYS A 100 -2.54 -5.23 18.37
C LYS A 100 -3.55 -5.91 17.44
N VAL A 101 -3.37 -5.74 16.14
CA VAL A 101 -4.12 -6.45 15.11
C VAL A 101 -3.29 -7.65 14.64
N ASN A 102 -3.90 -8.84 14.59
CA ASN A 102 -3.19 -10.09 14.28
C ASN A 102 -1.93 -10.32 15.15
N TYR A 103 -1.96 -9.87 16.41
CA TYR A 103 -0.83 -9.88 17.37
C TYR A 103 0.37 -9.01 16.98
N CYS A 104 0.25 -8.18 15.94
CA CYS A 104 1.29 -7.30 15.41
C CYS A 104 1.00 -5.82 15.72
N ARG A 105 2.06 -5.05 15.96
CA ARG A 105 2.05 -3.58 15.98
C ARG A 105 3.46 -3.09 15.62
N PRO A 106 3.69 -2.57 14.38
CA PRO A 106 2.68 -2.22 13.38
C PRO A 106 1.98 -3.43 12.74
N ALA A 107 0.75 -3.20 12.28
CA ALA A 107 -0.07 -4.14 11.50
C ALA A 107 -0.45 -3.48 10.18
N ILE A 108 -0.64 -4.28 9.14
CA ILE A 108 -0.87 -3.83 7.76
C ILE A 108 -2.32 -3.38 7.57
N ASP A 109 -3.29 -4.13 8.09
CA ASP A 109 -4.72 -3.83 7.93
C ASP A 109 -5.09 -2.39 8.36
N PRO A 110 -4.65 -1.85 9.52
CA PRO A 110 -4.95 -0.47 9.91
C PRO A 110 -4.41 0.59 8.95
N LEU A 111 -3.19 0.42 8.42
CA LEU A 111 -2.64 1.32 7.41
C LEU A 111 -3.50 1.30 6.16
N PHE A 112 -3.83 0.10 5.67
CA PHE A 112 -4.58 -0.05 4.43
C PHE A 112 -6.01 0.51 4.55
N GLU A 113 -6.65 0.27 5.69
CA GLU A 113 -8.01 0.74 5.96
C GLU A 113 -8.10 2.26 6.07
N SER A 114 -7.18 2.88 6.82
CA SER A 114 -7.11 4.33 6.98
C SER A 114 -6.77 5.02 5.65
N ALA A 115 -5.76 4.51 4.92
CA ALA A 115 -5.40 5.02 3.61
C ALA A 115 -6.56 4.93 2.61
N ALA A 116 -7.31 3.82 2.59
CA ALA A 116 -8.45 3.65 1.69
C ALA A 116 -9.57 4.66 1.99
N ASN A 117 -9.72 5.07 3.26
CA ASN A 117 -10.67 6.10 3.64
C ASN A 117 -10.21 7.50 3.23
N ALA A 118 -8.89 7.77 3.24
CA ALA A 118 -8.31 9.05 2.85
C ALA A 118 -8.30 9.25 1.31
N PHE A 119 -7.86 8.24 0.56
CA PHE A 119 -7.60 8.35 -0.88
C PHE A 119 -8.68 7.72 -1.76
N GLY A 120 -9.47 6.77 -1.25
CA GLY A 120 -10.51 6.11 -2.04
C GLY A 120 -9.98 5.51 -3.35
N PRO A 121 -10.53 5.87 -4.53
CA PRO A 121 -10.11 5.32 -5.82
C PRO A 121 -8.68 5.65 -6.26
N THR A 122 -8.04 6.66 -5.66
CA THR A 122 -6.69 7.11 -6.03
C THR A 122 -5.59 6.40 -5.24
N LEU A 123 -5.93 5.36 -4.46
CA LEU A 123 -4.98 4.54 -3.70
C LEU A 123 -4.54 3.29 -4.45
N ILE A 124 -3.26 2.95 -4.31
CA ILE A 124 -2.72 1.62 -4.65
C ILE A 124 -2.32 0.90 -3.35
N GLY A 125 -2.83 -0.31 -3.13
CA GLY A 125 -2.41 -1.20 -2.06
C GLY A 125 -1.58 -2.37 -2.59
N VAL A 126 -0.48 -2.71 -1.89
CA VAL A 126 0.43 -3.79 -2.30
C VAL A 126 0.68 -4.75 -1.14
N VAL A 127 0.33 -6.03 -1.31
CA VAL A 127 0.71 -7.10 -0.36
C VAL A 127 1.90 -7.88 -0.92
N LEU A 128 2.98 -7.95 -0.14
CA LEU A 128 4.20 -8.68 -0.45
C LEU A 128 4.29 -9.99 0.35
N THR A 129 5.42 -10.68 0.23
CA THR A 129 5.79 -11.89 0.99
C THR A 129 5.57 -11.74 2.50
N GLY A 130 5.07 -12.81 3.14
CA GLY A 130 4.84 -12.84 4.57
C GLY A 130 4.23 -14.12 5.11
N ALA A 131 4.33 -14.30 6.43
CA ALA A 131 4.00 -15.54 7.13
C ALA A 131 2.67 -15.48 7.92
N ASN A 132 1.84 -14.44 7.73
CA ASN A 132 0.53 -14.32 8.37
C ASN A 132 -0.50 -13.74 7.39
N GLN A 133 -1.75 -13.52 7.84
CA GLN A 133 -2.86 -13.08 6.98
C GLN A 133 -3.10 -11.57 6.99
N ASP A 134 -2.25 -10.81 7.68
CA ASP A 134 -2.43 -9.37 7.84
C ASP A 134 -2.28 -8.65 6.49
N GLY A 135 -3.06 -7.60 6.28
CA GLY A 135 -3.16 -6.88 5.02
C GLY A 135 -4.20 -7.46 4.06
N ALA A 136 -4.65 -8.71 4.25
CA ALA A 136 -5.68 -9.30 3.38
C ALA A 136 -7.01 -8.55 3.50
N ARG A 137 -7.45 -8.22 4.72
CA ARG A 137 -8.70 -7.48 4.95
C ARG A 137 -8.59 -6.04 4.46
N GLY A 138 -7.49 -5.38 4.79
CA GLY A 138 -7.21 -4.02 4.37
C GLY A 138 -7.13 -3.90 2.85
N LEU A 139 -6.54 -4.86 2.15
CA LEU A 139 -6.44 -4.85 0.68
C LEU A 139 -7.81 -4.98 0.03
N GLN A 140 -8.69 -5.82 0.58
CA GLN A 140 -10.08 -5.88 0.13
C GLN A 140 -10.83 -4.57 0.43
N HIS A 141 -10.53 -3.90 1.54
CA HIS A 141 -11.11 -2.58 1.84
C HIS A 141 -10.66 -1.50 0.85
N ILE A 142 -9.40 -1.53 0.41
CA ILE A 142 -8.91 -0.67 -0.69
C ILE A 142 -9.75 -0.91 -1.96
N ARG A 143 -10.00 -2.18 -2.30
CA ARG A 143 -10.83 -2.56 -3.46
C ARG A 143 -12.27 -2.07 -3.36
N THR A 144 -12.92 -2.25 -2.20
CA THR A 144 -14.31 -1.80 -2.03
C THR A 144 -14.45 -0.28 -2.08
N ARG A 145 -13.38 0.46 -1.76
CA ARG A 145 -13.28 1.91 -1.94
C ARG A 145 -12.92 2.36 -3.37
N GLY A 146 -12.71 1.41 -4.29
CA GLY A 146 -12.39 1.66 -5.69
C GLY A 146 -10.90 1.81 -6.00
N GLY A 147 -10.02 1.58 -5.01
CA GLY A 147 -8.58 1.61 -5.21
C GLY A 147 -8.06 0.36 -5.93
N CYS A 148 -6.77 0.38 -6.25
CA CYS A 148 -6.07 -0.72 -6.93
C CYS A 148 -5.42 -1.67 -5.92
N ALA A 149 -5.63 -2.98 -6.07
CA ALA A 149 -4.95 -4.00 -5.28
C ALA A 149 -3.95 -4.79 -6.11
N ILE A 150 -2.71 -4.81 -5.62
CA ILE A 150 -1.59 -5.56 -6.18
C ILE A 150 -1.15 -6.59 -5.14
N VAL A 151 -0.94 -7.83 -5.59
CA VAL A 151 -0.40 -8.89 -4.75
C VAL A 151 0.85 -9.45 -5.42
N GLN A 152 1.93 -9.59 -4.66
CA GLN A 152 3.10 -10.34 -5.10
C GLN A 152 2.69 -11.77 -5.42
N ASP A 153 3.05 -12.28 -6.60
CA ASP A 153 2.80 -13.67 -6.98
C ASP A 153 3.35 -14.61 -5.89
N PRO A 154 2.51 -15.47 -5.28
CA PRO A 154 2.93 -16.42 -4.25
C PRO A 154 4.10 -17.31 -4.67
N GLU A 155 4.29 -17.61 -5.96
CA GLU A 155 5.43 -18.41 -6.43
C GLU A 155 6.75 -17.65 -6.40
N SER A 156 6.70 -16.30 -6.46
CA SER A 156 7.87 -15.44 -6.31
C SER A 156 8.16 -15.03 -4.86
N ALA A 157 7.25 -15.34 -3.94
CA ALA A 157 7.35 -14.93 -2.54
C ALA A 157 8.20 -15.93 -1.74
N GLU A 158 9.07 -15.39 -0.87
CA GLU A 158 9.82 -16.21 0.09
C GLU A 158 8.87 -16.93 1.05
N SER A 159 7.87 -16.20 1.55
CA SER A 159 6.74 -16.74 2.30
C SER A 159 5.45 -16.43 1.58
N ARG A 160 4.77 -17.49 1.15
CA ARG A 160 3.59 -17.44 0.27
C ARG A 160 2.30 -17.17 1.01
N PHE A 161 2.30 -17.27 2.34
CA PHE A 161 1.09 -17.31 3.15
C PHE A 161 0.31 -15.99 3.09
N MET A 162 0.99 -14.85 3.25
CA MET A 162 0.36 -13.53 3.23
C MET A 162 -0.18 -13.14 1.84
N PRO A 163 0.59 -13.31 0.73
CA PRO A 163 0.02 -13.18 -0.60
C PRO A 163 -1.19 -14.08 -0.83
N ARG A 164 -1.11 -15.35 -0.42
CA ARG A 164 -2.21 -16.29 -0.60
C ARG A 164 -3.46 -15.89 0.18
N ALA A 165 -3.30 -15.43 1.41
CA ALA A 165 -4.39 -14.92 2.23
C ALA A 165 -5.08 -13.71 1.57
N ALA A 166 -4.31 -12.80 0.96
CA ALA A 166 -4.87 -11.65 0.23
C ALA A 166 -5.71 -12.09 -0.99
N LEU A 167 -5.27 -13.13 -1.71
CA LEU A 167 -6.01 -13.69 -2.85
C LEU A 167 -7.26 -14.47 -2.42
N ASP A 168 -7.17 -15.23 -1.32
CA ASP A 168 -8.30 -15.99 -0.79
C ASP A 168 -9.38 -15.06 -0.17
N ALA A 169 -9.00 -13.85 0.26
CA ALA A 169 -9.93 -12.85 0.80
C ALA A 169 -10.83 -12.20 -0.26
N GLY A 170 -10.44 -12.19 -1.55
CA GLY A 170 -11.26 -11.63 -2.62
C GLY A 170 -10.49 -11.18 -3.87
N PRO A 171 -11.19 -10.62 -4.87
CA PRO A 171 -10.60 -10.25 -6.14
C PRO A 171 -9.60 -9.09 -6.03
N VAL A 172 -8.46 -9.23 -6.71
CA VAL A 172 -7.39 -8.21 -6.82
C VAL A 172 -7.21 -7.80 -8.28
N ASP A 173 -6.56 -6.67 -8.53
CA ASP A 173 -6.36 -6.14 -9.89
C ASP A 173 -5.11 -6.75 -10.55
N HIS A 174 -4.05 -6.97 -9.78
CA HIS A 174 -2.79 -7.50 -10.30
C HIS A 174 -2.19 -8.57 -9.39
N ILE A 175 -1.75 -9.66 -10.01
CA ILE A 175 -0.92 -10.71 -9.38
C ILE A 175 0.34 -10.78 -10.23
N VAL A 176 1.47 -10.30 -9.70
CA VAL A 176 2.71 -10.15 -10.47
C VAL A 176 3.92 -10.57 -9.64
N PRO A 177 4.97 -11.14 -10.26
CA PRO A 177 6.20 -11.44 -9.55
C PRO A 177 6.85 -10.15 -9.01
N LEU A 178 7.64 -10.27 -7.95
CA LEU A 178 8.28 -9.12 -7.28
C LEU A 178 8.98 -8.15 -8.24
N SER A 179 9.66 -8.68 -9.26
CA SER A 179 10.40 -7.88 -10.25
C SER A 179 9.51 -6.96 -11.10
N GLU A 180 8.23 -7.27 -11.23
CA GLU A 180 7.26 -6.53 -12.05
C GLU A 180 6.47 -5.51 -11.25
N ILE A 181 6.54 -5.53 -9.91
CA ILE A 181 5.80 -4.58 -9.07
C ILE A 181 6.31 -3.15 -9.28
N ALA A 182 7.62 -2.90 -9.29
CA ALA A 182 8.16 -1.56 -9.51
C ALA A 182 7.86 -1.01 -10.92
N PRO A 183 8.06 -1.76 -12.02
CA PRO A 183 7.60 -1.36 -13.36
C PRO A 183 6.10 -1.06 -13.42
N LEU A 184 5.27 -1.89 -12.77
CA LEU A 184 3.83 -1.69 -12.70
C LEU A 184 3.47 -0.38 -11.99
N LEU A 185 4.08 -0.10 -10.82
CA LEU A 185 3.87 1.16 -10.11
C LEU A 185 4.23 2.38 -10.97
N GLY A 186 5.33 2.32 -11.71
CA GLY A 186 5.72 3.39 -12.64
C GLY A 186 4.70 3.60 -13.78
N ALA A 187 4.12 2.52 -14.30
CA ALA A 187 3.06 2.61 -15.30
C ALA A 187 1.75 3.21 -14.73
N LEU A 188 1.38 2.79 -13.52
CA LEU A 188 0.16 3.27 -12.84
C LEU A 188 0.26 4.75 -12.45
N GLU A 189 1.42 5.24 -12.00
CA GLU A 189 1.64 6.66 -11.70
C GLU A 189 1.28 7.58 -12.89
N GLY A 190 1.65 7.16 -14.10
CA GLY A 190 1.37 7.90 -15.34
C GLY A 190 -0.06 7.75 -15.86
N GLN A 191 -0.89 6.91 -15.24
CA GLN A 191 -2.21 6.56 -15.75
C GLN A 191 -3.30 7.53 -15.28
N THR A 192 -4.16 7.95 -16.21
CA THR A 192 -5.44 8.57 -15.87
C THR A 192 -6.44 7.50 -15.42
N LEU A 193 -7.13 7.74 -14.31
CA LEU A 193 -8.23 6.92 -13.81
C LEU A 193 -9.54 7.25 -14.54
N PRO A 194 -10.39 6.24 -14.81
CA PRO A 194 -11.72 6.48 -15.35
C PRO A 194 -12.51 7.37 -14.39
N THR A 195 -13.05 8.48 -14.89
CA THR A 195 -14.05 9.23 -14.12
C THR A 195 -15.30 8.36 -14.07
N THR A 196 -15.74 7.97 -12.87
CA THR A 196 -17.02 7.28 -12.68
C THR A 196 -18.14 8.20 -13.13
N GLY A 197 -18.53 8.08 -14.41
CA GLY A 197 -19.64 8.80 -15.00
C GLY A 197 -20.94 8.33 -14.36
N SER A 198 -21.68 9.29 -13.80
CA SER A 198 -23.09 9.17 -13.46
C SER A 198 -23.81 8.28 -14.49
N LYS A 199 -24.37 7.15 -14.04
CA LYS A 199 -25.38 6.43 -14.81
C LYS A 199 -26.49 7.42 -15.11
N LYS A 200 -26.51 7.99 -16.33
CA LYS A 200 -27.70 8.66 -16.84
C LYS A 200 -28.81 7.62 -16.81
N ALA A 201 -29.75 7.79 -15.89
CA ALA A 201 -31.03 7.11 -15.94
C ALA A 201 -31.64 7.41 -17.31
N GLY A 202 -31.62 6.42 -18.19
CA GLY A 202 -32.30 6.47 -19.48
C GLY A 202 -33.79 6.48 -19.22
N ALA A 203 -34.37 7.69 -19.07
CA ALA A 203 -35.78 7.90 -19.28
C ALA A 203 -36.08 7.56 -20.75
N LYS A 204 -36.64 6.37 -20.99
CA LYS A 204 -37.46 6.13 -22.17
C LYS A 204 -38.91 6.11 -21.72
N GLY A 205 -39.50 7.31 -21.72
CA GLY A 205 -40.92 7.46 -21.99
C GLY A 205 -41.22 7.04 -23.43
N GLY A 206 -42.37 6.43 -23.61
CA GLY A 206 -42.85 5.98 -24.91
C GLY A 206 -44.27 5.44 -24.81
N LEU A 207 -45.20 6.31 -24.44
CA LEU A 207 -46.62 6.14 -24.77
C LEU A 207 -46.73 6.00 -26.29
N LYS A 208 -47.24 4.87 -26.77
CA LYS A 208 -48.25 4.78 -27.83
C LYS A 208 -49.03 3.48 -27.64
#